data_AF-A0A0K3CLH9-F1
#
_entry.id   AF-A0A0K3CLH9-F1
#
_cell.length_a   1.000
_cell.length_b   1.000
_cell.length_c   1.000
_cell.angle_alpha   90.00
_cell.angle_beta   90.00
_cell.angle_gamma   90.00
#
_symmetry.space_group_name_H-M   'P 1'
#
loop_
_entity.id
_entity.type
_entity.pdbx_description
1 polymer ?
#
loop_
_entity_poly.entity_id
_entity_poly.type
_entity_poly.pdbx_seq_one_letter_code
_entity_poly.pdbx_strand_id
1 'polypeptide(L)'
;MRPTLLRAHQRAHQKTVFSVENVLNIFTKGARAGSADLNPLDLDHPIHKQPYDFGDFTTPTIMKMEKQRELLHYLRLEQHQFKDLVAYRKKFVPPSKEQVIAVRHQHYQGEEHPSSRRISIRVPVSALPLSSPEALHKFKLLAGARWHPPLPESLKHPLENKSWKVHQGEKDEGVFEMSCDVFPYDRMNEKWCSDTLEKLLNEANDLKKDSFADIPIDTRFRRKQLMKNGKLRRRNITLANFPQEWLPAQAQQQQAQVEAPAQEKAQA
;
A
#
# COMPACT_ATOMS: atom_id res chain seq x y z
N MET A 1 46.26 9.70 -28.92
CA MET A 1 44.88 9.68 -29.47
C MET A 1 44.35 11.12 -29.40
N ARG A 2 44.07 11.88 -30.46
CA ARG A 2 42.99 11.70 -31.45
C ARG A 2 43.27 12.56 -32.73
N PRO A 3 43.88 12.01 -33.79
CA PRO A 3 43.99 12.69 -35.09
C PRO A 3 42.70 12.55 -35.95
N THR A 4 41.74 11.75 -35.52
CA THR A 4 40.50 11.46 -36.26
C THR A 4 39.45 12.57 -36.16
N LEU A 5 39.36 13.28 -35.03
CA LEU A 5 38.40 14.38 -34.85
C LEU A 5 38.81 15.65 -35.62
N LEU A 6 40.11 15.94 -35.73
CA LEU A 6 40.62 17.12 -36.44
C LEU A 6 40.32 17.06 -37.95
N ARG A 7 40.34 15.85 -38.51
CA ARG A 7 40.08 15.59 -39.94
C ARG A 7 38.58 15.65 -40.31
N ALA A 8 37.69 15.42 -39.36
CA ALA A 8 36.24 15.50 -39.57
C ALA A 8 35.76 16.94 -39.74
N HIS A 9 36.35 17.90 -39.01
CA HIS A 9 35.99 19.32 -39.11
C HIS A 9 36.47 19.99 -40.39
N GLN A 10 37.62 19.58 -40.93
CA GLN A 10 38.13 20.05 -42.23
C GLN A 10 37.19 19.70 -43.41
N ARG A 11 36.28 18.73 -43.24
CA ARG A 11 35.25 18.39 -44.23
C ARG A 11 33.92 19.12 -44.00
N ALA A 12 33.74 19.74 -42.84
CA ALA A 12 32.51 20.45 -42.45
C ALA A 12 32.47 21.93 -42.88
N HIS A 13 33.56 22.45 -43.50
CA HIS A 13 33.74 23.86 -43.87
C HIS A 13 32.65 24.48 -44.75
N GLN A 14 31.83 23.66 -45.41
CA GLN A 14 30.73 24.17 -46.23
C GLN A 14 29.48 24.54 -45.42
N LYS A 15 29.40 24.21 -44.12
CA LYS A 15 28.20 24.43 -43.29
C LYS A 15 28.34 25.55 -42.25
N THR A 16 29.54 26.08 -41.99
CA THR A 16 29.76 27.13 -41.00
C THR A 16 30.74 28.19 -41.49
N VAL A 17 30.50 29.45 -41.12
CA VAL A 17 31.26 30.64 -41.58
C VAL A 17 32.60 30.82 -40.85
N PHE A 18 32.98 29.87 -39.98
CA PHE A 18 34.20 30.00 -39.16
C PHE A 18 35.44 29.52 -39.91
N SER A 19 36.53 30.30 -39.85
CA SER A 19 37.83 29.94 -40.42
C SER A 19 38.45 28.76 -39.67
N VAL A 20 39.25 27.96 -40.39
CA VAL A 20 39.97 26.79 -39.88
C VAL A 20 40.80 27.18 -38.64
N GLU A 21 41.49 28.32 -38.71
CA GLU A 21 42.38 28.82 -37.66
C GLU A 21 41.63 29.21 -36.39
N ASN A 22 40.46 29.84 -36.52
CA ASN A 22 39.62 30.21 -35.37
C ASN A 22 39.08 28.97 -34.67
N VAL A 23 38.64 27.96 -35.43
CA VAL A 23 38.18 26.68 -34.89
C VAL A 23 39.33 25.93 -34.19
N LEU A 24 40.52 25.91 -34.79
CA LEU A 24 41.71 25.32 -34.19
C LEU A 24 42.14 26.06 -32.92
N ASN A 25 42.04 27.39 -32.89
CA ASN A 25 42.34 28.19 -31.70
C ASN A 25 41.34 27.93 -30.56
N ILE A 26 40.04 27.85 -30.85
CA ILE A 26 39.01 27.50 -29.86
C ILE A 26 39.22 26.08 -29.33
N PHE A 27 39.60 25.13 -30.19
CA PHE A 27 39.84 23.74 -29.81
C PHE A 27 41.11 23.56 -28.96
N THR A 28 42.18 24.32 -29.28
CA THR A 28 43.48 24.21 -28.60
C THR A 28 43.54 24.99 -27.29
N LYS A 29 42.95 26.20 -27.23
CA LYS A 29 42.97 27.07 -26.05
C LYS A 29 41.71 26.97 -25.19
N GLY A 30 40.66 26.30 -25.69
CA GLY A 30 39.34 26.25 -25.07
C GLY A 30 38.59 27.58 -25.25
N ALA A 31 37.26 27.52 -25.36
CA ALA A 31 36.40 28.71 -25.49
C ALA A 31 36.53 29.72 -24.32
N ARG A 32 37.17 29.32 -23.21
CA ARG A 32 37.33 30.11 -21.99
C ARG A 32 38.42 31.18 -22.05
N ALA A 33 39.35 31.10 -23.00
CA ALA A 33 40.43 32.08 -23.11
C ALA A 33 39.94 33.50 -23.48
N GLY A 34 38.73 33.62 -24.07
CA GLY A 34 38.09 34.92 -24.36
C GLY A 34 36.99 35.33 -23.37
N SER A 35 36.64 34.46 -22.41
CA SER A 35 35.58 34.73 -21.43
C SER A 35 36.10 34.95 -20.01
N ALA A 36 37.41 34.79 -19.78
CA ALA A 36 38.04 34.93 -18.46
C ALA A 36 37.97 36.37 -17.92
N ASP A 37 37.79 37.36 -18.79
CA ASP A 37 37.74 38.79 -18.43
C ASP A 37 36.32 39.31 -18.16
N LEU A 38 35.29 38.45 -18.29
CA LEU A 38 33.89 38.84 -18.05
C LEU A 38 33.53 38.62 -16.58
N ASN A 39 33.43 39.72 -15.83
CA ASN A 39 32.94 39.70 -14.46
C ASN A 39 31.43 39.36 -14.45
N PRO A 40 30.99 38.28 -13.77
CA PRO A 40 29.58 37.86 -13.76
C PRO A 40 28.64 38.84 -13.03
N LEU A 41 29.20 39.83 -12.33
CA LEU A 41 28.47 40.90 -11.64
C LEU A 41 28.60 42.26 -12.33
N ASP A 42 29.20 42.32 -13.51
CA ASP A 42 29.32 43.56 -14.29
C ASP A 42 27.99 43.87 -14.99
N LEU A 43 27.10 44.52 -14.24
CA LEU A 43 25.79 45.00 -14.70
C LEU A 43 25.90 46.01 -15.84
N ASP A 44 27.07 46.63 -16.04
CA ASP A 44 27.30 47.61 -17.10
C ASP A 44 27.66 46.98 -18.45
N HIS A 45 27.84 45.66 -18.50
CA HIS A 45 28.16 44.92 -19.71
C HIS A 45 27.09 45.12 -20.79
N PRO A 46 27.46 45.36 -22.06
CA PRO A 46 26.53 45.71 -23.14
C PRO A 46 25.43 44.68 -23.39
N ILE A 47 25.60 43.43 -22.96
CA ILE A 47 24.56 42.39 -23.06
C ILE A 47 23.34 42.74 -22.19
N HIS A 48 23.55 43.32 -21.00
CA HIS A 48 22.46 43.69 -20.09
C HIS A 48 21.71 44.95 -20.54
N LYS A 49 22.32 45.77 -21.40
CA LYS A 49 21.77 47.03 -21.92
C LYS A 49 21.10 46.87 -23.29
N GLN A 50 21.05 45.65 -23.83
CA GLN A 50 20.31 45.40 -25.07
C GLN A 50 18.81 45.59 -24.83
N PRO A 51 18.08 46.21 -25.77
CA PRO A 51 16.64 46.27 -25.69
C PRO A 51 16.06 44.85 -25.72
N TYR A 52 14.95 44.63 -25.02
CA TYR A 52 14.27 43.34 -25.04
C TYR A 52 13.75 43.04 -26.45
N ASP A 53 14.19 41.91 -27.00
CA ASP A 53 13.95 41.51 -28.39
C ASP A 53 12.72 40.61 -28.55
N PHE A 54 11.96 40.37 -27.47
CA PHE A 54 10.80 39.47 -27.41
C PHE A 54 11.12 38.01 -27.81
N GLY A 55 12.40 37.61 -27.80
CA GLY A 55 12.82 36.24 -28.14
C GLY A 55 12.67 35.25 -26.99
N ASP A 56 12.91 35.72 -25.76
CA ASP A 56 12.94 34.86 -24.56
C ASP A 56 11.71 35.04 -23.67
N PHE A 57 11.25 33.95 -23.08
CA PHE A 57 10.16 33.97 -22.11
C PHE A 57 10.64 34.30 -20.69
N THR A 58 9.76 34.90 -19.89
CA THR A 58 10.01 35.08 -18.45
C THR A 58 10.06 33.75 -17.71
N THR A 59 10.77 33.70 -16.58
CA THR A 59 10.89 32.49 -15.75
C THR A 59 9.56 31.82 -15.35
N PRO A 60 8.49 32.52 -14.92
CA PRO A 60 7.21 31.87 -14.63
C PRO A 60 6.58 31.25 -15.88
N THR A 61 6.77 31.86 -17.05
CA THR A 61 6.29 31.32 -18.32
C THR A 61 7.04 30.04 -18.69
N ILE A 62 8.37 30.00 -18.49
CA ILE A 62 9.19 28.81 -18.69
C ILE A 62 8.72 27.68 -17.77
N MET A 63 8.54 27.94 -16.46
CA MET A 63 8.04 26.94 -15.51
C MET A 63 6.67 26.39 -15.91
N LYS A 64 5.77 27.25 -16.42
CA LYS A 64 4.47 26.84 -16.94
C LYS A 64 4.61 25.93 -18.18
N MET A 65 5.52 26.27 -19.09
CA MET A 65 5.80 25.45 -20.27
C MET A 65 6.45 24.11 -19.90
N GLU A 66 7.33 24.07 -18.90
CA GLU A 66 7.93 22.84 -18.39
C GLU A 66 6.85 21.91 -17.81
N LYS A 67 5.95 22.43 -16.97
CA LYS A 67 4.79 21.68 -16.48
C LYS A 67 3.93 21.12 -17.61
N GLN A 68 3.72 21.90 -18.68
CA GLN A 68 3.00 21.42 -19.86
C GLN A 68 3.77 20.30 -20.59
N ARG A 69 5.10 20.40 -20.70
CA ARG A 69 5.94 19.34 -21.28
C ARG A 69 5.88 18.06 -20.46
N GLU A 70 5.92 18.16 -19.12
CA GLU A 70 5.75 17.01 -18.22
C GLU A 70 4.38 16.34 -18.42
N LEU A 71 3.31 17.13 -18.48
CA LEU A 71 1.97 16.61 -18.75
C LEU A 71 1.91 15.86 -20.08
N LEU A 72 2.42 16.46 -21.15
CA LEU A 72 2.46 15.85 -22.47
C LEU A 72 3.32 14.57 -22.50
N HIS A 73 4.38 14.53 -21.70
CA HIS A 73 5.18 13.33 -21.51
C HIS A 73 4.35 12.20 -20.90
N TYR A 74 3.63 12.44 -19.80
CA TYR A 74 2.75 11.43 -19.21
C TYR A 74 1.64 10.95 -20.15
N LEU A 75 0.99 11.86 -20.88
CA LEU A 75 -0.02 11.49 -21.88
C LEU A 75 0.57 10.59 -22.99
N ARG A 76 1.82 10.84 -23.39
CA ARG A 76 2.53 9.98 -24.34
C ARG A 76 2.81 8.60 -23.76
N LEU A 77 3.22 8.51 -22.48
CA LEU A 77 3.42 7.23 -21.80
C LEU A 77 2.11 6.43 -21.73
N GLU A 78 1.00 7.08 -21.38
CA GLU A 78 -0.33 6.46 -21.32
C GLU A 78 -0.75 5.90 -22.69
N GLN A 79 -0.60 6.68 -23.75
CA GLN A 79 -1.07 6.27 -25.08
C GLN A 79 -0.25 5.14 -25.70
N HIS A 80 1.08 5.15 -25.49
CA HIS A 80 1.99 4.22 -26.14
C HIS A 80 2.44 3.07 -25.24
N GLN A 81 2.88 3.35 -24.01
CA GLN A 81 3.53 2.35 -23.16
C GLN A 81 2.56 1.56 -22.26
N PHE A 82 1.44 2.17 -21.84
CA PHE A 82 0.50 1.45 -20.95
C PHE A 82 -0.17 0.25 -21.64
N LYS A 83 -0.29 0.28 -22.96
CA LYS A 83 -0.78 -0.85 -23.75
C LYS A 83 0.14 -2.07 -23.61
N ASP A 84 1.45 -1.84 -23.52
CA ASP A 84 2.45 -2.90 -23.37
C ASP A 84 2.37 -3.55 -21.98
N LEU A 85 1.94 -2.80 -20.95
CA LEU A 85 1.75 -3.33 -19.59
C LEU A 85 0.70 -4.45 -19.52
N VAL A 86 -0.22 -4.50 -20.48
CA VAL A 86 -1.23 -5.56 -20.56
C VAL A 86 -0.57 -6.94 -20.73
N ALA A 87 0.61 -7.02 -21.37
CA ALA A 87 1.36 -8.26 -21.51
C ALA A 87 1.79 -8.87 -20.17
N TYR A 88 1.99 -8.04 -19.13
CA TYR A 88 2.40 -8.47 -17.80
C TYR A 88 1.22 -8.70 -16.83
N ARG A 89 -0.03 -8.62 -17.32
CA ARG A 89 -1.22 -8.80 -16.50
C ARG A 89 -1.33 -10.25 -16.02
N LYS A 90 -1.38 -10.42 -14.69
CA LYS A 90 -1.70 -11.71 -14.04
C LYS A 90 -3.16 -11.70 -13.58
N LYS A 91 -3.92 -12.77 -13.84
CA LYS A 91 -5.29 -12.91 -13.34
C LYS A 91 -5.26 -13.10 -11.82
N PHE A 92 -6.17 -12.46 -11.10
CA PHE A 92 -6.29 -12.64 -9.66
C PHE A 92 -6.82 -14.05 -9.36
N VAL A 93 -6.07 -14.82 -8.58
CA VAL A 93 -6.48 -16.11 -8.03
C VAL A 93 -6.73 -15.89 -6.54
N PRO A 94 -7.93 -16.18 -6.01
CA PRO A 94 -8.20 -16.06 -4.59
C PRO A 94 -7.33 -17.04 -3.78
N PRO A 95 -6.97 -16.70 -2.54
CA PRO A 95 -6.17 -17.59 -1.70
C PRO A 95 -6.91 -18.90 -1.40
N SER A 96 -6.14 -20.00 -1.34
CA SER A 96 -6.64 -21.33 -0.95
C SER A 96 -7.00 -21.37 0.55
N LYS A 97 -7.74 -22.40 0.98
CA LYS A 97 -8.06 -22.64 2.40
C LYS A 97 -6.81 -22.87 3.27
N GLU A 98 -5.72 -23.34 2.68
CA GLU A 98 -4.43 -23.51 3.36
C GLU A 98 -3.73 -22.16 3.62
N GLN A 99 -4.02 -21.14 2.81
CA GLN A 99 -3.40 -19.81 2.89
C GLN A 99 -4.19 -18.90 3.84
N VAL A 100 -4.19 -19.26 5.13
CA VAL A 100 -4.99 -18.60 6.17
C VAL A 100 -4.36 -17.27 6.65
N ILE A 101 -3.04 -17.17 6.56
CA ILE A 101 -2.27 -16.10 7.19
C ILE A 101 -2.16 -14.88 6.26
N ALA A 102 -2.54 -13.70 6.76
CA ALA A 102 -2.21 -12.44 6.11
C ALA A 102 -0.97 -11.81 6.72
N VAL A 103 0.03 -11.57 5.89
CA VAL A 103 1.21 -10.78 6.24
C VAL A 103 1.08 -9.40 5.61
N ARG A 104 1.22 -8.35 6.41
CA ARG A 104 1.24 -6.96 5.95
C ARG A 104 2.65 -6.39 6.09
N HIS A 105 3.23 -6.06 4.95
CA HIS A 105 4.46 -5.28 4.82
C HIS A 105 4.12 -3.81 4.56
N GLN A 106 4.96 -2.90 5.04
CA GLN A 106 4.82 -1.47 4.79
C GLN A 106 6.08 -0.96 4.09
N HIS A 107 5.89 -0.31 2.94
CA HIS A 107 6.99 0.19 2.12
C HIS A 107 6.74 1.66 1.74
N TYR A 108 7.77 2.50 1.83
CA TYR A 108 7.69 3.96 1.65
C TYR A 108 8.23 4.44 0.29
N GLN A 109 8.34 3.53 -0.70
CA GLN A 109 8.63 3.86 -2.11
C GLN A 109 9.84 4.77 -2.33
N GLY A 110 11.00 4.40 -1.76
CA GLY A 110 12.27 5.10 -1.95
C GLY A 110 12.76 5.85 -0.71
N GLU A 111 11.89 6.10 0.27
CA GLU A 111 12.29 6.65 1.56
C GLU A 111 12.64 5.53 2.55
N GLU A 112 13.78 5.67 3.22
CA GLU A 112 14.16 4.80 4.33
C GLU A 112 13.42 5.26 5.59
N HIS A 113 12.39 4.50 6.00
CA HIS A 113 11.64 4.78 7.21
C HIS A 113 11.74 3.62 8.20
N PRO A 114 11.94 3.87 9.52
CA PRO A 114 12.09 2.80 10.51
C PRO A 114 10.84 1.92 10.65
N SER A 115 9.65 2.40 10.31
CA SER A 115 8.44 1.57 10.31
C SER A 115 8.37 0.58 9.13
N SER A 116 9.29 0.63 8.16
CA SER A 116 9.30 -0.31 7.02
C SER A 116 9.60 -1.75 7.44
N ARG A 117 10.42 -1.94 8.48
CA ARG A 117 10.73 -3.26 9.04
C ARG A 117 9.58 -3.86 9.86
N ARG A 118 8.58 -3.09 10.26
CA ARG A 118 7.44 -3.58 11.02
C ARG A 118 6.58 -4.49 10.15
N ILE A 119 6.32 -5.69 10.65
CA ILE A 119 5.40 -6.65 10.03
C ILE A 119 4.25 -6.92 10.97
N SER A 120 3.04 -6.99 10.40
CA SER A 120 1.84 -7.41 11.10
C SER A 120 1.26 -8.65 10.46
N ILE A 121 1.00 -9.66 11.29
CA ILE A 121 0.31 -10.89 10.90
C ILE A 121 -1.11 -10.83 11.43
N ARG A 122 -2.08 -11.19 10.58
CA ARG A 122 -3.49 -11.31 10.93
C ARG A 122 -4.03 -12.67 10.49
N VAL A 123 -4.71 -13.36 11.39
CA VAL A 123 -5.21 -14.73 11.20
C VAL A 123 -6.60 -14.87 11.83
N PRO A 124 -7.61 -15.40 11.10
CA PRO A 124 -8.86 -15.82 11.75
C PRO A 124 -8.61 -17.07 12.60
N VAL A 125 -9.14 -17.10 13.83
CA VAL A 125 -8.89 -18.22 14.76
C VAL A 125 -9.57 -19.51 14.29
N SER A 126 -10.71 -19.38 13.60
CA SER A 126 -11.51 -20.52 13.14
C SER A 126 -10.75 -21.40 12.14
N ALA A 127 -9.97 -20.79 11.25
CA ALA A 127 -9.23 -21.49 10.20
C ALA A 127 -7.86 -22.03 10.67
N LEU A 128 -7.52 -21.91 11.96
CA LEU A 128 -6.29 -22.47 12.51
C LEU A 128 -6.42 -24.00 12.70
N PRO A 129 -5.34 -24.77 12.51
CA PRO A 129 -5.34 -26.22 12.71
C PRO A 129 -5.31 -26.58 14.22
N LEU A 130 -6.43 -26.35 14.91
CA LEU A 130 -6.63 -26.65 16.32
C LEU A 130 -7.43 -27.96 16.48
N SER A 131 -6.95 -28.86 17.34
CA SER A 131 -7.48 -30.24 17.40
C SER A 131 -8.82 -30.37 18.14
N SER A 132 -9.06 -29.53 19.14
CA SER A 132 -10.20 -29.65 20.08
C SER A 132 -10.74 -28.26 20.44
N PRO A 133 -12.04 -28.12 20.79
CA PRO A 133 -12.58 -26.86 21.34
C PRO A 133 -11.86 -26.41 22.62
N GLU A 134 -11.28 -27.33 23.39
CA GLU A 134 -10.44 -26.99 24.56
C GLU A 134 -9.12 -26.32 24.14
N ALA A 135 -8.48 -26.85 23.09
CA ALA A 135 -7.25 -26.27 22.53
C ALA A 135 -7.50 -24.85 22.00
N LEU A 136 -8.69 -24.63 21.45
CA LEU A 136 -9.17 -23.36 20.94
C LEU A 136 -9.41 -22.35 22.07
N HIS A 137 -10.04 -22.78 23.17
CA HIS A 137 -10.18 -21.98 24.38
C HIS A 137 -8.80 -21.59 24.94
N LYS A 138 -7.89 -22.56 25.06
CA LYS A 138 -6.50 -22.36 25.48
C LYS A 138 -5.76 -21.38 24.57
N PHE A 139 -5.91 -21.49 23.25
CA PHE A 139 -5.31 -20.56 22.29
C PHE A 139 -5.78 -19.12 22.52
N LYS A 140 -7.10 -18.92 22.75
CA LYS A 140 -7.67 -17.60 23.04
C LYS A 140 -7.07 -17.01 24.32
N LEU A 141 -6.86 -17.83 25.35
CA LEU A 141 -6.21 -17.41 26.61
C LEU A 141 -4.73 -17.04 26.41
N LEU A 142 -3.96 -17.89 25.72
CA LEU A 142 -2.53 -17.64 25.44
C LEU A 142 -2.32 -16.39 24.56
N ALA A 143 -3.23 -16.14 23.61
CA ALA A 143 -3.20 -14.96 22.78
C ALA A 143 -3.45 -13.67 23.60
N GLY A 144 -4.29 -13.74 24.63
CA GLY A 144 -4.63 -12.61 25.50
C GLY A 144 -5.13 -11.41 24.71
N ALA A 145 -4.49 -10.25 24.91
CA ALA A 145 -4.87 -8.99 24.25
C ALA A 145 -4.68 -8.96 22.71
N ARG A 146 -3.94 -9.93 22.14
CA ARG A 146 -3.73 -10.06 20.69
C ARG A 146 -4.92 -10.71 19.98
N TRP A 147 -5.75 -11.44 20.71
CA TRP A 147 -6.99 -11.97 20.17
C TRP A 147 -8.10 -10.91 20.26
N HIS A 148 -8.81 -10.76 19.15
CA HIS A 148 -9.93 -9.85 19.02
C HIS A 148 -11.20 -10.68 18.88
N PRO A 149 -12.11 -10.67 19.89
CA PRO A 149 -13.40 -11.34 19.74
C PRO A 149 -14.19 -10.78 18.56
N PRO A 150 -15.05 -11.60 17.94
CA PRO A 150 -16.00 -11.13 16.93
C PRO A 150 -16.88 -10.03 17.54
N LEU A 151 -17.29 -9.08 16.70
CA LEU A 151 -18.30 -8.12 17.14
C LEU A 151 -19.63 -8.86 17.35
N PRO A 152 -20.45 -8.49 18.36
CA PRO A 152 -21.79 -9.03 18.49
C PRO A 152 -22.60 -8.66 17.25
N GLU A 153 -23.53 -9.53 16.87
CA GLU A 153 -24.33 -9.39 15.64
C GLU A 153 -25.02 -8.03 15.54
N SER A 154 -25.54 -7.51 16.65
CA SER A 154 -26.19 -6.19 16.73
C SER A 154 -25.27 -5.00 16.43
N LEU A 155 -23.95 -5.16 16.51
CA LEU A 155 -22.96 -4.13 16.18
C LEU A 155 -22.26 -4.39 14.85
N LYS A 156 -22.50 -5.54 14.20
CA LYS A 156 -22.01 -5.79 12.86
C LYS A 156 -22.87 -5.00 11.88
N HIS A 157 -22.24 -4.28 10.96
CA HIS A 157 -22.98 -3.62 9.89
C HIS A 157 -23.35 -4.66 8.81
N PRO A 158 -24.60 -4.69 8.28
CA PRO A 158 -25.07 -5.72 7.34
C PRO A 158 -24.27 -5.83 6.03
N LEU A 159 -23.67 -4.73 5.58
CA LEU A 159 -22.78 -4.71 4.41
C LEU A 159 -21.29 -4.84 4.77
N GLU A 160 -20.95 -4.85 6.06
CA GLU A 160 -19.56 -5.03 6.53
C GLU A 160 -19.21 -6.52 6.53
N ASN A 161 -18.98 -7.06 5.33
CA ASN A 161 -18.42 -8.41 5.11
C ASN A 161 -16.92 -8.48 5.47
N LYS A 162 -16.51 -7.83 6.56
CA LYS A 162 -15.09 -7.66 6.96
C LYS A 162 -14.80 -8.15 8.39
N SER A 163 -15.40 -9.27 8.82
CA SER A 163 -14.56 -10.20 9.58
C SER A 163 -13.50 -10.69 8.61
N TRP A 164 -12.21 -10.54 8.95
CA TRP A 164 -11.11 -10.96 8.10
C TRP A 164 -11.33 -12.46 7.77
N LYS A 165 -11.60 -12.74 6.50
CA LYS A 165 -12.65 -13.68 6.05
C LYS A 165 -12.56 -15.08 6.65
N VAL A 166 -13.59 -15.46 7.38
CA VAL A 166 -13.95 -16.85 7.66
C VAL A 166 -14.49 -17.47 6.36
N HIS A 167 -14.11 -18.72 6.06
CA HIS A 167 -14.67 -19.41 4.90
C HIS A 167 -16.19 -19.61 5.08
N GLN A 168 -16.97 -19.58 4.00
CA GLN A 168 -18.43 -19.72 4.06
C GLN A 168 -18.82 -21.00 4.84
N GLY A 169 -19.53 -20.83 5.97
CA GLY A 169 -20.03 -21.92 6.81
C GLY A 169 -19.29 -22.15 8.13
N GLU A 170 -18.15 -21.50 8.36
CA GLU A 170 -17.39 -21.64 9.60
C GLU A 170 -17.78 -20.55 10.63
N LYS A 171 -17.68 -20.85 11.93
CA LYS A 171 -18.09 -19.94 13.01
C LYS A 171 -17.09 -18.79 13.16
N ASP A 172 -17.59 -17.57 13.33
CA ASP A 172 -16.78 -16.39 13.62
C ASP A 172 -16.20 -16.47 15.06
N GLU A 173 -14.96 -16.94 15.21
CA GLU A 173 -14.31 -17.03 16.54
C GLU A 173 -13.37 -15.85 16.86
N GLY A 174 -13.32 -14.88 15.96
CA GLY A 174 -12.50 -13.69 16.10
C GLY A 174 -11.18 -13.77 15.35
N VAL A 175 -10.37 -12.73 15.53
CA VAL A 175 -9.15 -12.49 14.74
C VAL A 175 -7.97 -12.33 15.68
N PHE A 176 -6.93 -13.11 15.44
CA PHE A 176 -5.64 -12.96 16.07
C PHE A 176 -4.78 -12.00 15.25
N GLU A 177 -4.21 -10.98 15.89
CA GLU A 177 -3.29 -10.05 15.24
C GLU A 177 -2.07 -9.83 16.13
N MET A 178 -0.89 -9.96 15.52
CA MET A 178 0.38 -9.64 16.16
C MET A 178 1.26 -8.84 15.21
N SER A 179 2.16 -8.03 15.76
CA SER A 179 3.16 -7.35 14.96
C SER A 179 4.51 -7.34 15.65
N CYS A 180 5.58 -7.40 14.86
CA CYS A 180 6.95 -7.33 15.32
C CYS A 180 7.69 -6.20 14.62
N ASP A 181 8.53 -5.50 15.38
CA ASP A 181 9.40 -4.42 14.92
C ASP A 181 10.74 -4.43 15.69
N VAL A 182 11.13 -5.62 16.17
CA VAL A 182 12.30 -5.78 17.06
C VAL A 182 13.58 -5.91 16.25
N PHE A 183 13.55 -6.67 15.14
CA PHE A 183 14.72 -6.94 14.34
C PHE A 183 14.92 -5.87 13.26
N PRO A 184 16.18 -5.62 12.84
CA PRO A 184 16.48 -4.62 11.80
C PRO A 184 15.86 -4.95 10.44
N TYR A 185 15.82 -6.23 10.07
CA TYR A 185 15.30 -6.69 8.78
C TYR A 185 13.86 -7.18 8.89
N ASP A 186 13.05 -6.84 7.90
CA ASP A 186 11.65 -7.26 7.78
C ASP A 186 11.53 -8.79 7.79
N ARG A 187 12.30 -9.51 6.97
CA ARG A 187 12.27 -10.99 6.91
C ARG A 187 12.52 -11.66 8.27
N MET A 188 13.33 -11.05 9.14
CA MET A 188 13.55 -11.56 10.49
C MET A 188 12.32 -11.35 11.38
N ASN A 189 11.68 -10.18 11.28
CA ASN A 189 10.42 -9.90 11.97
C ASN A 189 9.29 -10.83 11.49
N GLU A 190 9.23 -11.13 10.19
CA GLU A 190 8.27 -12.08 9.61
C GLU A 190 8.47 -13.47 10.17
N LYS A 191 9.71 -13.96 10.13
CA LYS A 191 10.08 -15.27 10.69
C LYS A 191 9.73 -15.35 12.16
N TRP A 192 10.03 -14.32 12.95
CA TRP A 192 9.68 -14.30 14.35
C TRP A 192 8.16 -14.38 14.58
N CYS A 193 7.36 -13.65 13.80
CA CYS A 193 5.89 -13.75 13.90
C CYS A 193 5.40 -15.16 13.50
N SER A 194 6.02 -15.80 12.52
CA SER A 194 5.73 -17.19 12.13
C SER A 194 6.08 -18.17 13.25
N ASP A 195 7.32 -18.14 13.76
CA ASP A 195 7.81 -19.03 14.81
C ASP A 195 7.00 -18.87 16.11
N THR A 196 6.56 -17.65 16.42
CA THR A 196 5.72 -17.41 17.62
C THR A 196 4.30 -17.92 17.44
N LEU A 197 3.71 -17.80 16.25
CA LEU A 197 2.42 -18.40 15.95
C LEU A 197 2.50 -19.93 16.06
N GLU A 198 3.53 -20.55 15.51
CA GLU A 198 3.74 -22.01 15.60
C GLU A 198 3.88 -22.46 17.06
N LYS A 199 4.67 -21.74 17.87
CA LYS A 199 4.77 -22.00 19.32
C LYS A 199 3.41 -21.91 20.01
N LEU A 200 2.59 -20.90 19.67
CA LEU A 200 1.25 -20.76 20.23
C LEU A 200 0.34 -21.92 19.83
N LEU A 201 0.42 -22.41 18.59
CA LEU A 201 -0.35 -23.57 18.14
C LEU A 201 0.09 -24.85 18.84
N ASN A 202 1.39 -25.06 18.98
CA ASN A 202 1.95 -26.24 19.66
C ASN A 202 1.53 -26.28 21.14
N GLU A 203 1.64 -25.15 21.85
CA GLU A 203 1.20 -25.04 23.24
C GLU A 203 -0.33 -25.17 23.37
N ALA A 204 -1.10 -24.62 22.43
CA ALA A 204 -2.55 -24.75 22.44
C ALA A 204 -3.02 -26.20 22.23
N ASN A 205 -2.35 -26.96 21.35
CA ASN A 205 -2.66 -28.35 21.09
C ASN A 205 -2.14 -29.31 22.19
N ASP A 206 -1.18 -28.90 23.01
CA ASP A 206 -0.73 -29.69 24.16
C ASP A 206 -1.71 -29.62 25.34
N LEU A 207 -2.74 -30.46 25.31
CA LEU A 207 -3.77 -30.55 26.36
C LEU A 207 -3.32 -31.34 27.60
N LYS A 208 -2.20 -32.08 27.53
CA LYS A 208 -1.78 -32.98 28.62
C LYS A 208 -1.20 -32.21 29.81
N LYS A 209 -0.54 -31.09 29.52
CA LYS A 209 0.12 -30.27 30.53
C LYS A 209 -0.87 -29.42 31.32
N ASP A 210 -1.74 -28.71 30.60
CA ASP A 210 -2.79 -27.86 31.18
C ASP A 210 -3.84 -27.52 30.11
N SER A 211 -5.13 -27.67 30.42
CA SER A 211 -6.25 -27.39 29.51
C SER A 211 -6.85 -25.99 29.72
N PHE A 212 -6.58 -25.34 30.86
CA PHE A 212 -7.12 -24.01 31.21
C PHE A 212 -8.66 -23.90 31.09
N ALA A 213 -9.39 -24.99 31.34
CA ALA A 213 -10.86 -24.99 31.26
C ALA A 213 -11.54 -24.18 32.38
N ASP A 214 -10.82 -23.95 33.48
CA ASP A 214 -11.24 -23.20 34.66
C ASP A 214 -11.14 -21.67 34.48
N ILE A 215 -10.28 -21.19 33.57
CA ILE A 215 -10.03 -19.76 33.39
C ILE A 215 -11.00 -19.16 32.36
N PRO A 216 -11.82 -18.16 32.71
CA PRO A 216 -12.68 -17.52 31.72
C PRO A 216 -11.90 -16.62 30.76
N ILE A 217 -12.37 -16.53 29.51
CA ILE A 217 -11.79 -15.65 28.48
C ILE A 217 -11.91 -14.17 28.89
N ASP A 218 -10.77 -13.45 28.93
CA ASP A 218 -10.75 -12.01 29.18
C ASP A 218 -11.01 -11.19 27.91
N THR A 219 -12.14 -10.46 27.88
CA THR A 219 -12.52 -9.55 26.77
C THR A 219 -12.35 -8.07 27.11
N ARG A 220 -11.82 -7.73 28.29
CA ARG A 220 -11.77 -6.35 28.81
C ARG A 220 -10.95 -5.42 27.92
N PHE A 221 -9.81 -5.88 27.41
CA PHE A 221 -8.94 -5.08 26.53
C PHE A 221 -9.68 -4.64 25.27
N ARG A 222 -10.33 -5.60 24.58
CA ARG A 222 -11.09 -5.29 23.36
C ARG A 222 -12.27 -4.39 23.65
N ARG A 223 -13.01 -4.62 24.75
CA ARG A 223 -14.11 -3.76 25.16
C ARG A 223 -13.65 -2.31 25.37
N LYS A 224 -12.51 -2.11 26.05
CA LYS A 224 -11.90 -0.77 26.24
C LYS A 224 -11.57 -0.11 24.90
N GLN A 225 -11.00 -0.86 23.96
CA GLN A 225 -10.69 -0.36 22.62
C GLN A 225 -11.96 0.04 21.84
N LEU A 226 -13.00 -0.79 21.88
CA LEU A 226 -14.30 -0.50 21.24
C LEU A 226 -14.99 0.72 21.85
N MET A 227 -14.89 0.92 23.16
CA MET A 227 -15.39 2.12 23.85
C MET A 227 -14.67 3.39 23.40
N LYS A 228 -13.34 3.34 23.29
CA LYS A 228 -12.51 4.46 22.79
C LYS A 228 -12.84 4.80 21.35
N ASN A 229 -13.01 3.77 20.51
CA ASN A 229 -13.37 3.92 19.10
C ASN A 229 -14.83 4.36 18.89
N GLY A 230 -15.61 4.53 19.96
CA GLY A 230 -17.01 4.92 19.88
C GLY A 230 -17.96 3.79 19.46
N LYS A 231 -17.46 2.62 19.04
CA LYS A 231 -18.28 1.50 18.55
C LYS A 231 -19.25 0.92 19.58
N LEU A 232 -18.89 0.94 20.87
CA LEU A 232 -19.75 0.47 21.96
C LEU A 232 -20.55 1.59 22.64
N ARG A 233 -20.56 2.81 22.08
CA ARG A 233 -21.37 3.91 22.62
C ARG A 233 -22.84 3.70 22.26
N ARG A 234 -23.74 4.02 23.20
CA ARG A 234 -25.20 3.78 23.12
C ARG A 234 -25.94 4.48 21.96
N ARG A 235 -25.26 5.26 21.10
CA ARG A 235 -25.87 6.07 20.03
C ARG A 235 -25.50 5.62 18.61
N ASN A 236 -25.00 4.40 18.43
CA ASN A 236 -24.71 3.88 17.09
C ASN A 236 -25.97 3.23 16.49
N ILE A 237 -27.03 4.02 16.32
CA ILE A 237 -28.19 3.62 15.54
C ILE A 237 -27.77 3.76 14.07
N THR A 238 -27.60 2.63 13.40
CA THR A 238 -27.30 2.61 11.96
C THR A 238 -28.57 2.24 11.19
N LEU A 239 -28.54 2.36 9.86
CA LEU A 239 -29.62 1.86 8.99
C LEU A 239 -29.93 0.38 9.20
N ALA A 240 -28.98 -0.41 9.74
CA ALA A 240 -29.19 -1.80 10.11
C ALA A 240 -30.21 -2.00 11.24
N ASN A 241 -30.28 -1.02 12.15
CA ASN A 241 -31.23 -1.03 13.26
C ASN A 241 -32.59 -0.44 12.84
N PHE A 242 -32.77 -0.15 11.55
CA PHE A 242 -34.05 0.31 11.03
C PHE A 242 -35.07 -0.83 11.16
N PRO A 243 -36.18 -0.64 11.90
CA PRO A 243 -37.20 -1.67 12.05
C PRO A 243 -37.70 -2.11 10.68
N GLN A 244 -37.65 -3.40 10.41
CA GLN A 244 -38.09 -3.96 9.13
C GLN A 244 -39.60 -3.72 8.90
N GLU A 245 -40.36 -3.64 9.98
CA GLU A 245 -41.77 -3.25 10.00
C GLU A 245 -42.04 -1.82 9.46
N TRP A 246 -41.06 -0.92 9.49
CA TRP A 246 -41.19 0.44 8.95
C TRP A 246 -40.90 0.50 7.44
N LEU A 247 -40.45 -0.61 6.84
CA LEU A 247 -40.34 -0.69 5.39
C LEU A 247 -41.74 -0.70 4.76
N PRO A 248 -41.91 -0.09 3.57
CA PRO A 248 -43.19 -0.16 2.87
C PRO A 248 -43.54 -1.62 2.54
N ALA A 249 -44.84 -1.94 2.49
CA ALA A 249 -45.34 -3.31 2.26
C ALA A 249 -44.73 -3.99 1.01
N GLN A 250 -44.41 -3.22 -0.04
CA GLN A 250 -43.71 -3.70 -1.24
C GLN A 250 -42.32 -4.25 -0.94
N ALA A 251 -41.54 -3.57 -0.09
CA ALA A 251 -40.20 -3.99 0.31
C ALA A 251 -40.25 -5.18 1.29
N GLN A 252 -41.27 -5.24 2.16
CA GLN A 252 -41.50 -6.39 3.05
C GLN A 252 -41.77 -7.67 2.25
N GLN A 253 -42.60 -7.60 1.19
CA GLN A 253 -42.89 -8.72 0.30
C GLN A 253 -41.64 -9.21 -0.44
N GLN A 254 -40.77 -8.31 -0.91
CA GLN A 254 -39.51 -8.66 -1.58
C GLN A 254 -38.54 -9.40 -0.65
N GLN A 255 -38.47 -9.02 0.62
CA GLN A 255 -37.61 -9.71 1.60
C GLN A 255 -38.12 -11.12 1.93
N ALA A 256 -39.43 -11.30 2.12
CA ALA A 256 -40.02 -12.62 2.36
C ALA A 256 -39.76 -13.60 1.19
N GLN A 257 -39.73 -13.10 -0.06
CA GLN A 257 -39.40 -13.90 -1.24
C GLN A 257 -37.91 -14.28 -1.32
N VAL A 258 -37.01 -13.49 -0.73
CA VAL A 258 -35.56 -13.78 -0.69
C VAL A 258 -35.21 -14.78 0.42
N GLU A 259 -35.94 -14.76 1.53
CA GLU A 259 -35.73 -15.68 2.67
C GLU A 259 -36.29 -17.09 2.42
N ALA A 260 -37.42 -17.22 1.69
CA ALA A 260 -38.04 -18.51 1.37
C ALA A 260 -37.11 -19.53 0.68
N PRO A 261 -36.33 -19.20 -0.38
CA PRO A 261 -35.42 -20.15 -1.04
C PRO A 261 -34.16 -20.48 -0.23
N ALA A 262 -33.85 -19.72 0.83
CA ALA A 262 -32.71 -20.00 1.72
C ALA A 262 -33.07 -21.07 2.78
N GLN A 263 -34.34 -21.15 3.17
CA GLN A 263 -34.82 -22.13 4.15
C GLN A 263 -34.99 -23.54 3.55
N GLU A 264 -35.43 -23.65 2.29
CA GLU A 264 -35.49 -24.96 1.58
C GLU A 264 -34.10 -25.58 1.37
N LYS A 265 -33.06 -24.77 1.18
CA LYS A 265 -31.67 -25.26 1.03
C LYS A 265 -30.97 -25.63 2.34
N ALA A 266 -31.53 -25.24 3.49
CA ALA A 266 -31.00 -25.60 4.80
C ALA A 266 -31.66 -26.88 5.38
N GLN A 267 -32.76 -27.33 4.78
CA GLN A 267 -33.51 -28.53 5.18
C GLN A 267 -33.25 -29.75 4.28
N ALA A 268 -32.49 -29.58 3.19
CA ALA A 268 -32.00 -30.65 2.30
C ALA A 268 -30.50 -30.89 2.53
#